data_AF-A0A962L792-F1
#
_entry.id   AF-A0A962L792-F1
#
_cell.length_a   1.000
_cell.length_b   1.000
_cell.length_c   1.000
_cell.angle_alpha   90.00
_cell.angle_beta   90.00
_cell.angle_gamma   90.00
#
_symmetry.space_group_name_H-M   'P 1'
#
loop_
_entity.id
_entity.type
_entity.pdbx_description
1 polymer ?
#
loop_
_entity_poly.entity_id
_entity_poly.type
_entity_poly.pdbx_seq_one_letter_code
_entity_poly.pdbx_strand_id
1 'polypeptide(L)'
;IPEHLMTREFLEEVKAIMTDDGVLVSNTFSTSALYDHESVTYRDVFGPFFNFKMPTTGNRVIIASGSGLPSDEIIKARAEVFSARLDPYGVKIEDYPAYMDRGVDWDTTRRPLTDQYAPANLLNSEGD
;
A
#
# COMPACT_ATOMS: atom_id res chain seq x y z
N ILE A 1 11.19 -0.34 5.66
CA ILE A 1 10.43 -1.41 6.34
C ILE A 1 11.34 -2.62 6.47
N PRO A 2 11.34 -3.38 7.59
CA PRO A 2 12.07 -4.64 7.68
C PRO A 2 11.69 -5.58 6.52
N GLU A 3 12.68 -6.20 5.92
CA GLU A 3 12.53 -6.87 4.63
C GLU A 3 11.55 -8.05 4.62
N HIS A 4 11.50 -8.79 5.73
CA HIS A 4 10.62 -9.95 5.92
C HIS A 4 9.15 -9.55 6.13
N LEU A 5 8.84 -8.25 6.22
CA LEU A 5 7.45 -7.76 6.28
C LEU A 5 6.92 -7.34 4.90
N MET A 6 7.69 -7.58 3.84
CA MET A 6 7.39 -7.17 2.47
C MET A 6 7.35 -8.35 1.49
N THR A 7 7.57 -9.58 1.95
CA THR A 7 7.59 -10.77 1.10
C THR A 7 6.18 -11.26 0.82
N ARG A 8 6.02 -11.95 -0.32
CA ARG A 8 4.76 -12.60 -0.69
C ARG A 8 4.28 -13.52 0.43
N GLU A 9 5.15 -14.35 0.97
CA GLU A 9 4.82 -15.34 2.00
C GLU A 9 4.27 -14.67 3.25
N PHE A 10 4.94 -13.62 3.74
CA PHE A 10 4.43 -12.83 4.86
C PHE A 10 3.04 -12.22 4.57
N LEU A 11 2.87 -11.62 3.39
CA LEU A 11 1.60 -11.00 3.00
C LEU A 11 0.47 -12.03 2.84
N GLU A 12 0.78 -13.24 2.37
CA GLU A 12 -0.16 -14.37 2.31
C GLU A 12 -0.57 -14.85 3.70
N GLU A 13 0.36 -14.94 4.65
CA GLU A 13 0.05 -15.26 6.05
C GLU A 13 -0.84 -14.19 6.69
N VAL A 14 -0.54 -12.91 6.44
CA VAL A 14 -1.40 -11.81 6.90
C VAL A 14 -2.80 -11.93 6.29
N LYS A 15 -2.90 -12.18 4.98
CA LYS A 15 -4.20 -12.36 4.30
C LYS A 15 -4.98 -13.54 4.86
N ALA A 16 -4.31 -14.64 5.22
CA ALA A 16 -4.95 -15.85 5.74
C ALA A 16 -5.60 -15.66 7.12
N ILE A 17 -5.14 -14.68 7.91
CA ILE A 17 -5.71 -14.36 9.23
C ILE A 17 -6.69 -13.17 9.20
N MET A 18 -6.84 -12.51 8.05
CA MET A 18 -7.81 -11.43 7.88
C MET A 18 -9.22 -11.99 7.82
N THR A 19 -10.18 -11.26 8.38
CA THR A 19 -11.61 -11.47 8.09
C THR A 19 -11.91 -11.09 6.64
N ASP A 20 -13.04 -11.53 6.11
CA ASP A 20 -13.47 -11.18 4.74
C ASP A 20 -13.47 -9.65 4.50
N ASP A 21 -13.94 -8.87 5.47
CA ASP A 21 -13.96 -7.39 5.43
C ASP A 21 -12.69 -6.73 6.01
N GLY A 22 -11.62 -7.51 6.18
CA GLY A 22 -10.35 -7.04 6.72
C GLY A 22 -9.63 -6.08 5.78
N VAL A 23 -8.96 -5.09 6.35
CA VAL A 23 -8.12 -4.12 5.61
C VAL A 23 -6.70 -4.17 6.13
N LEU A 24 -5.73 -4.35 5.23
CA LEU A 24 -4.31 -4.18 5.50
C LEU A 24 -3.91 -2.75 5.18
N VAL A 25 -3.20 -2.09 6.10
CA VAL A 25 -2.66 -0.74 5.93
C VAL A 25 -1.16 -0.78 6.22
N SER A 26 -0.33 -0.48 5.21
CA SER A 26 1.13 -0.51 5.32
C SER A 26 1.73 0.84 4.97
N ASN A 27 2.56 1.40 5.86
CA ASN A 27 3.29 2.63 5.61
C ASN A 27 4.68 2.32 5.03
N THR A 28 4.94 2.82 3.83
CA THR A 28 6.15 2.61 3.03
C THR A 28 6.62 3.91 2.38
N PHE A 29 7.58 3.85 1.46
CA PHE A 29 8.17 5.01 0.80
C PHE A 29 8.10 4.88 -0.72
N SER A 30 7.54 5.90 -1.39
CA SER A 30 7.49 5.94 -2.86
C SER A 30 8.83 6.21 -3.52
N THR A 31 9.84 6.62 -2.74
CA THR A 31 11.21 6.89 -3.20
C THR A 31 12.14 5.70 -2.97
N SER A 32 11.63 4.58 -2.46
CA SER A 32 12.42 3.36 -2.25
C SER A 32 12.86 2.74 -3.57
N ALA A 33 14.10 2.25 -3.66
CA ALA A 33 14.55 1.43 -4.79
C ALA A 33 13.70 0.15 -4.96
N LEU A 34 13.04 -0.28 -3.89
CA LEU A 34 12.17 -1.46 -3.88
C LEU A 34 10.73 -1.14 -4.27
N TYR A 35 10.41 0.11 -4.65
CA TYR A 35 9.04 0.55 -4.92
C TYR A 35 8.30 -0.39 -5.87
N ASP A 36 8.92 -0.73 -6.99
CA ASP A 36 8.30 -1.57 -8.01
C ASP A 36 8.11 -3.01 -7.51
N HIS A 37 9.15 -3.58 -6.90
CA HIS A 37 9.11 -4.93 -6.34
C HIS A 37 8.04 -5.06 -5.24
N GLU A 38 7.98 -4.11 -4.32
CA GLU A 38 6.95 -4.04 -3.28
C GLU A 38 5.56 -3.95 -3.90
N SER A 39 5.37 -3.05 -4.87
CA SER A 39 4.06 -2.84 -5.51
C SER A 39 3.57 -4.08 -6.23
N VAL A 40 4.45 -4.78 -6.95
CA VAL A 40 4.13 -6.05 -7.59
C VAL A 40 3.76 -7.10 -6.54
N THR A 41 4.49 -7.18 -5.43
CA THR A 41 4.25 -8.17 -4.36
C THR A 41 2.87 -7.97 -3.72
N TYR A 42 2.51 -6.74 -3.36
CA TYR A 42 1.17 -6.44 -2.84
C TYR A 42 0.08 -6.70 -3.88
N ARG A 43 0.31 -6.34 -5.15
CA ARG A 43 -0.66 -6.57 -6.24
C ARG A 43 -0.90 -8.07 -6.48
N ASP A 44 0.14 -8.88 -6.34
CA ASP A 44 0.07 -10.33 -6.53
C ASP A 44 -0.75 -11.02 -5.41
N VAL A 45 -0.58 -10.60 -4.15
CA VAL A 45 -1.30 -11.20 -3.02
C VAL A 45 -2.72 -10.67 -2.85
N PHE A 46 -2.91 -9.34 -2.98
CA PHE A 46 -4.18 -8.68 -2.67
C PHE A 46 -4.97 -8.20 -3.90
N GLY A 47 -4.39 -8.25 -5.09
CA GLY A 47 -4.99 -7.63 -6.27
C GLY A 47 -4.99 -6.09 -6.18
N PRO A 48 -5.99 -5.41 -6.77
CA PRO A 48 -6.13 -3.97 -6.65
C PRO A 48 -6.06 -3.46 -5.20
N PHE A 49 -5.22 -2.45 -4.96
CA PHE A 49 -5.05 -1.77 -3.67
C PHE A 49 -5.02 -0.25 -3.89
N PHE A 50 -5.24 0.55 -2.84
CA PHE A 50 -4.99 1.99 -2.91
C PHE A 50 -3.51 2.29 -2.69
N ASN A 51 -2.91 2.93 -3.69
CA ASN A 51 -1.57 3.51 -3.66
C ASN A 51 -1.66 4.96 -3.16
N PHE A 52 -1.86 5.14 -1.85
CA PHE A 52 -2.04 6.46 -1.26
C PHE A 52 -0.69 7.16 -1.10
N LYS A 53 -0.45 8.22 -1.89
CA LYS A 53 0.81 8.97 -1.88
C LYS A 53 0.56 10.44 -1.70
N MET A 54 1.17 11.02 -0.68
CA MET A 54 1.12 12.47 -0.47
C MET A 54 2.23 13.14 -1.30
N PRO A 55 1.94 14.18 -2.09
CA PRO A 55 2.91 14.78 -3.02
C PRO A 55 4.20 15.30 -2.39
N THR A 56 4.17 15.63 -1.09
CA THR A 56 5.22 16.41 -0.42
C THR A 56 6.10 15.61 0.52
N THR A 57 5.77 14.36 0.83
CA THR A 57 6.41 13.63 1.95
C THR A 57 7.26 12.45 1.51
N GLY A 58 7.10 11.97 0.27
CA GLY A 58 7.68 10.69 -0.18
C GLY A 58 7.10 9.46 0.52
N ASN A 59 6.19 9.65 1.49
CA ASN A 59 5.48 8.59 2.16
C ASN A 59 4.40 8.03 1.25
N ARG A 60 4.27 6.72 1.31
CA ARG A 60 3.23 5.94 0.65
C ARG A 60 2.52 5.11 1.69
N VAL A 61 1.21 5.00 1.57
CA VAL A 61 0.41 4.05 2.33
C VAL A 61 -0.26 3.12 1.34
N ILE A 62 0.00 1.83 1.47
CA ILE A 62 -0.69 0.78 0.73
C ILE A 62 -1.91 0.37 1.55
N ILE A 63 -3.10 0.44 0.96
CA ILE A 63 -4.36 0.02 1.60
C ILE A 63 -4.98 -1.09 0.75
N ALA A 64 -4.95 -2.31 1.26
CA ALA A 64 -5.43 -3.52 0.59
C ALA A 64 -6.58 -4.16 1.36
N SER A 65 -7.46 -4.90 0.67
CA SER A 65 -8.68 -5.47 1.25
C SER A 65 -8.83 -6.94 0.84
N GLY A 66 -9.44 -7.75 1.72
CA GLY A 66 -9.83 -9.13 1.42
C GLY A 66 -11.03 -9.24 0.48
N SER A 67 -11.98 -8.29 0.55
CA SER A 67 -13.26 -8.32 -0.17
C SER A 67 -13.40 -7.28 -1.29
N GLY A 68 -12.28 -6.68 -1.71
CA GLY A 68 -12.24 -5.65 -2.75
C GLY A 68 -12.28 -4.22 -2.19
N LEU A 69 -12.06 -3.24 -3.07
CA LEU A 69 -11.96 -1.83 -2.68
C LEU A 69 -13.29 -1.09 -2.88
N PRO A 70 -13.68 -0.19 -1.95
CA PRO A 70 -14.84 0.66 -2.14
C PRO A 70 -14.65 1.62 -3.33
N SER A 71 -15.75 2.12 -3.87
CA SER A 71 -15.74 3.16 -4.92
C SER A 71 -15.29 4.52 -4.37
N ASP A 72 -14.89 5.42 -5.27
CA ASP A 72 -14.51 6.79 -4.90
C ASP A 72 -15.65 7.56 -4.24
N GLU A 73 -16.89 7.31 -4.67
CA GLU A 73 -18.09 7.90 -4.07
C GLU A 73 -18.24 7.48 -2.60
N ILE A 74 -18.08 6.19 -2.31
CA ILE A 74 -18.13 5.68 -0.93
C ILE A 74 -17.01 6.30 -0.10
N ILE A 75 -15.79 6.39 -0.63
CA ILE A 75 -14.66 6.96 0.09
C ILE A 75 -14.91 8.44 0.43
N LYS A 76 -15.36 9.23 -0.55
CA LYS A 76 -15.67 10.65 -0.35
C LYS A 76 -16.78 10.84 0.69
N ALA A 77 -17.89 10.11 0.54
CA ALA A 77 -18.99 10.16 1.50
C ALA A 77 -18.55 9.77 2.92
N ARG A 78 -17.65 8.79 3.07
CA ARG A 78 -17.08 8.44 4.38
C ARG A 78 -16.18 9.55 4.93
N ALA A 79 -15.34 10.15 4.09
CA ALA A 79 -14.46 11.24 4.52
C ALA A 79 -15.26 12.44 5.06
N GLU A 80 -16.34 12.84 4.36
CA GLU A 80 -17.26 13.89 4.81
C GLU A 80 -17.86 13.59 6.19
N VAL A 81 -18.29 12.34 6.43
CA VAL A 81 -18.84 11.91 7.73
C VAL A 81 -17.81 12.01 8.87
N PHE A 82 -16.52 11.80 8.58
CA PHE A 82 -15.45 11.86 9.58
C PHE A 82 -14.83 13.25 9.74
N SER A 83 -15.05 14.16 8.80
CA SER A 83 -14.41 15.48 8.73
C SER A 83 -14.48 16.25 10.04
N ALA A 84 -15.68 16.51 10.55
CA ALA A 84 -15.87 17.24 11.80
C ALA A 84 -15.25 16.56 13.04
N ARG A 85 -15.11 15.23 13.02
CA ARG A 85 -14.52 14.46 14.12
C ARG A 85 -12.99 14.50 14.09
N LEU A 86 -12.40 14.70 12.92
CA LEU A 86 -10.96 14.66 12.69
C LEU A 86 -10.33 16.05 12.62
N ASP A 87 -11.13 17.09 12.37
CA ASP A 87 -10.70 18.50 12.33
C ASP A 87 -9.92 18.97 13.58
N PRO A 88 -10.31 18.62 14.83
CA PRO A 88 -9.54 19.02 16.03
C PRO A 88 -8.12 18.47 16.08
N TYR A 89 -7.82 17.41 15.32
CA TYR A 89 -6.49 16.80 15.22
C TYR A 89 -5.69 17.34 14.03
N GLY A 90 -6.23 18.33 13.29
CA GLY A 90 -5.62 18.87 12.08
C GLY A 90 -5.64 17.91 10.90
N VAL A 91 -6.48 16.87 10.95
CA VAL A 91 -6.59 15.86 9.90
C VAL A 91 -7.69 16.27 8.92
N LYS A 92 -7.28 16.85 7.78
CA LYS A 92 -8.17 17.18 6.66
C LYS A 92 -8.50 15.93 5.84
N ILE A 93 -9.30 15.04 6.42
CA ILE A 93 -9.61 13.72 5.84
C ILE A 93 -10.27 13.81 4.46
N GLU A 94 -10.99 14.90 4.18
CA GLU A 94 -11.65 15.17 2.90
C GLU A 94 -10.67 15.38 1.74
N ASP A 95 -9.42 15.74 2.02
CA ASP A 95 -8.40 15.93 0.99
C ASP A 95 -7.83 14.58 0.50
N TYR A 96 -7.91 13.53 1.33
CA TYR A 96 -7.20 12.27 1.09
C TYR A 96 -7.72 11.45 -0.10
N PRO A 97 -9.05 11.37 -0.38
CA PRO A 97 -9.57 10.59 -1.50
C PRO A 97 -8.95 10.96 -2.85
N ALA A 98 -8.55 12.21 -3.06
CA ALA A 98 -7.89 12.66 -4.29
C ALA A 98 -6.51 12.03 -4.53
N TYR A 99 -5.90 11.47 -3.48
CA TYR A 99 -4.57 10.86 -3.52
C TYR A 99 -4.62 9.33 -3.36
N MET A 100 -5.80 8.75 -3.14
CA MET A 100 -6.00 7.31 -3.01
C MET A 100 -6.20 6.67 -4.40
N ASP A 101 -5.11 6.53 -5.15
CA ASP A 101 -5.14 5.98 -6.50
C ASP A 101 -5.20 4.44 -6.51
N ARG A 102 -5.92 3.82 -7.45
CA ARG A 102 -5.90 2.36 -7.71
C ARG A 102 -5.03 1.99 -8.92
N GLY A 103 -4.55 3.00 -9.65
CA GLY A 103 -3.72 2.90 -10.83
C GLY A 103 -2.40 2.17 -10.59
N VAL A 104 -1.82 1.73 -11.69
CA VAL A 104 -0.50 1.08 -11.73
C VAL A 104 0.48 2.10 -12.29
N ASP A 105 1.42 2.54 -11.46
CA ASP A 105 2.48 3.48 -11.82
C ASP A 105 3.88 2.95 -11.46
N TRP A 106 3.96 1.65 -11.20
CA TRP A 106 5.19 0.89 -11.00
C TRP A 106 5.50 0.00 -12.21
N ASP A 107 6.75 -0.43 -12.32
CA ASP A 107 7.18 -1.40 -13.31
C ASP A 107 6.63 -2.80 -12.99
N THR A 108 5.59 -3.20 -13.74
CA THR A 108 4.95 -4.51 -13.59
C THR A 108 5.81 -5.70 -14.01
N THR A 109 6.95 -5.47 -14.64
CA THR A 109 7.89 -6.55 -15.03
C THR A 109 8.80 -6.96 -13.88
N ARG A 110 8.83 -6.20 -12.78
CA ARG A 110 9.63 -6.53 -11.60
C ARG A 110 9.11 -7.79 -10.91
N ARG A 111 10.05 -8.54 -10.34
CA ARG A 111 9.74 -9.78 -9.62
C ARG A 111 9.18 -9.47 -8.22
N PRO A 112 8.12 -10.15 -7.77
CA PRO A 112 7.69 -10.11 -6.37
C PRO A 112 8.84 -10.44 -5.41
N LEU A 113 8.86 -9.76 -4.28
CA LEU A 113 9.71 -10.08 -3.15
C LEU A 113 9.22 -11.39 -2.54
N THR A 114 10.15 -12.29 -2.26
CA THR A 114 9.88 -13.56 -1.59
C THR A 114 10.91 -13.74 -0.49
N ASP A 115 10.69 -14.66 0.44
CA ASP A 115 11.68 -14.94 1.49
C ASP A 115 13.05 -15.34 0.91
N GLN A 116 13.08 -15.96 -0.28
CA GLN A 116 14.31 -16.31 -1.01
C GLN A 116 14.83 -15.21 -1.95
N TYR A 117 14.02 -14.17 -2.21
CA TYR A 117 14.33 -13.01 -3.04
C TYR A 117 13.97 -11.75 -2.27
N ALA A 118 14.65 -11.57 -1.13
CA ALA A 118 14.38 -10.51 -0.18
C ALA A 118 15.01 -9.17 -0.61
N PRO A 119 14.45 -8.04 -0.16
CA PRO A 119 15.02 -6.69 -0.28
C PRO A 119 16.54 -6.56 -0.14
N ALA A 120 17.18 -7.20 0.85
CA ALA A 120 18.62 -7.08 1.02
C ALA A 120 19.41 -7.65 -0.16
N ASN A 121 18.93 -8.71 -0.80
CA ASN A 121 19.58 -9.27 -1.98
C ASN A 121 19.59 -8.25 -3.13
N LEU A 122 18.51 -7.49 -3.27
CA LEU A 122 18.33 -6.48 -4.31
C LEU A 122 19.21 -5.25 -4.06
N LEU A 123 19.12 -4.68 -2.85
CA LEU A 123 19.86 -3.47 -2.47
C LEU A 123 21.38 -3.66 -2.51
N ASN A 124 21.87 -4.88 -2.26
CA ASN A 124 23.29 -5.20 -2.37
C ASN A 124 23.74 -5.43 -3.83
N SER A 125 22.82 -5.73 -4.75
CA SER A 125 23.14 -6.03 -6.16
C SER A 125 23.04 -4.83 -7.09
N GLU A 126 22.26 -3.81 -6.74
CA GLU A 126 22.13 -2.55 -7.50
C GLU A 126 23.17 -1.49 -7.10
N GLY A 127 24.12 -1.86 -6.22
CA GLY A 127 25.19 -0.99 -5.71
C GLY A 127 26.57 -1.15 -6.38
N ASP A 128 26.71 -2.02 -7.38
CA ASP A 128 27.92 -2.24 -8.19
C ASP A 128 27.72 -1.81 -9.65
#